data_AF-A0A7S3PFR2-F1
#
_entry.id   AF-A0A7S3PFR2-F1
#
_cell.length_a   1.000
_cell.length_b   1.000
_cell.length_c   1.000
_cell.angle_alpha   90.00
_cell.angle_beta   90.00
_cell.angle_gamma   90.00
#
_symmetry.space_group_name_H-M   'P 1'
#
loop_
_entity.id
_entity.type
_entity.pdbx_description
1 polymer ?
#
loop_
_entity_poly.entity_id
_entity_poly.type
_entity_poly.pdbx_seq_one_letter_code
_entity_poly.pdbx_strand_id
1 'polypeptide(L)'
;MIPLVAPKLLPKLYGVDIGKRGLGGKHDGEKVPESMGIVSGCVFMICIGVIQVCVARGNDQLMEFNASLSSICFAVLLGLCDDIIDIKWKHKLQIGAFMALPLLISYQGGTTILIPEIGPLRKFFNDNKSMGDTFIGNLLQIEIDGEGSLFDLGFLYYVYMFVLIVFCTNSINIYAGINGLEVGQSVVMACSVSVVNLLELTWRGGSQEDILSGDGRNHLFSLMLMLPFISTSLALLKFNFYPAKVFVGDVYPYYAGMTLATSAILGHFAKSLFLLMVPQLLNFVYSLPQLFHFVPIPRHRLPK
;
A
#
# COMPACT_ATOMS: atom_id res chain seq x y z
N MET A 1 -23.27 5.75 0.65
CA MET A 1 -22.87 6.02 2.06
C MET A 1 -22.22 7.39 2.24
N ILE A 2 -21.34 7.84 1.34
CA ILE A 2 -20.63 9.14 1.46
C ILE A 2 -21.57 10.32 1.81
N PRO A 3 -22.70 10.59 1.09
CA PRO A 3 -23.57 11.71 1.43
C PRO A 3 -24.26 11.61 2.80
N LEU A 4 -24.38 10.41 3.36
CA LEU A 4 -25.02 10.17 4.66
C LEU A 4 -24.06 10.33 5.83
N VAL A 5 -22.78 10.00 5.61
CA VAL A 5 -21.73 10.02 6.65
C VAL A 5 -21.06 11.40 6.71
N ALA A 6 -20.77 12.01 5.56
CA ALA A 6 -20.08 13.29 5.47
C ALA A 6 -20.64 14.40 6.40
N PRO A 7 -21.96 14.68 6.44
CA PRO A 7 -22.50 15.73 7.31
C PRO A 7 -22.49 15.38 8.81
N LYS A 8 -22.17 14.12 9.18
CA LYS A 8 -22.17 13.63 10.57
C LYS A 8 -20.76 13.55 11.16
N LEU A 9 -19.73 13.90 10.40
CA LEU A 9 -18.36 13.90 10.89
C LEU A 9 -18.12 14.98 11.94
N LEU A 10 -17.10 14.74 12.77
CA LEU A 10 -16.66 15.69 13.80
C LEU A 10 -16.33 17.04 13.15
N PRO A 11 -16.64 18.19 13.79
CA PRO A 11 -16.35 19.52 13.23
C PRO A 11 -14.88 19.78 12.91
N LYS A 12 -13.95 19.03 13.52
CA LYS A 12 -12.51 19.10 13.27
C LYS A 12 -12.11 18.44 11.94
N LEU A 13 -12.91 17.49 11.43
CA LEU A 13 -12.65 16.76 10.18
C LEU A 13 -13.27 17.50 8.99
N TYR A 14 -12.90 18.77 8.85
CA TYR A 14 -13.32 19.63 7.75
C TYR A 14 -12.14 20.49 7.30
N GLY A 15 -11.83 20.43 6.01
CA GLY A 15 -10.81 21.25 5.37
C GLY A 15 -11.42 22.33 4.48
N VAL A 16 -10.56 23.12 3.83
CA VAL A 16 -10.95 24.09 2.79
C VAL A 16 -10.24 23.71 1.50
N ASP A 17 -10.99 23.65 0.41
CA ASP A 17 -10.44 23.39 -0.93
C ASP A 17 -9.65 24.60 -1.43
N ILE A 18 -8.32 24.47 -1.39
CA ILE A 18 -7.39 25.51 -1.83
C ILE A 18 -7.59 25.81 -3.32
N GLY A 19 -7.96 24.80 -4.13
CA GLY A 19 -8.25 24.98 -5.55
C GLY A 19 -9.51 25.80 -5.83
N LYS A 20 -10.37 26.03 -4.83
CA LYS A 20 -11.50 26.96 -4.92
C LYS A 20 -11.24 28.33 -4.31
N ARG A 21 -10.13 28.47 -3.58
CA ARG A 21 -9.86 29.65 -2.76
C ARG A 21 -9.51 30.86 -3.63
N GLY A 22 -10.21 31.97 -3.46
CA GLY A 22 -9.96 33.22 -4.17
C GLY A 22 -10.52 33.27 -5.59
N LEU A 23 -11.34 32.29 -5.99
CA LEU A 23 -12.05 32.30 -7.27
C LEU A 23 -13.33 33.15 -7.24
N GLY A 24 -13.75 33.66 -6.06
CA GLY A 24 -14.93 34.52 -5.93
C GLY A 24 -16.26 33.83 -6.29
N GLY A 25 -16.24 32.50 -6.41
CA GLY A 25 -17.40 31.69 -6.74
C GLY A 25 -18.29 31.42 -5.51
N LYS A 26 -19.49 30.88 -5.75
CA LYS A 26 -20.51 30.61 -4.73
C LYS A 26 -20.07 29.65 -3.62
N HIS A 27 -18.99 28.91 -3.83
CA HIS A 27 -18.44 27.86 -2.95
C HIS A 27 -17.00 28.16 -2.49
N ASP A 28 -16.53 29.41 -2.67
CA ASP A 28 -15.20 29.84 -2.22
C ASP A 28 -15.14 29.87 -0.69
N GLY A 29 -14.14 29.22 -0.09
CA GLY A 29 -13.98 29.12 1.36
C GLY A 29 -14.95 28.17 2.07
N GLU A 30 -15.80 27.44 1.35
CA GLU A 30 -16.71 26.45 1.95
C GLU A 30 -15.94 25.28 2.57
N LYS A 31 -16.37 24.86 3.77
CA LYS A 31 -15.77 23.73 4.47
C LYS A 31 -16.17 22.41 3.79
N VAL A 32 -15.17 21.61 3.46
CA VAL A 32 -15.32 20.29 2.84
C VAL A 32 -15.02 19.21 3.87
N PRO A 33 -15.91 18.23 4.07
CA PRO A 33 -15.70 17.14 5.02
C PRO A 33 -14.47 16.31 4.64
N GLU A 34 -13.67 15.94 5.63
CA GLU A 34 -12.40 15.21 5.49
C GLU A 34 -12.54 13.74 5.94
N SER A 35 -11.48 12.94 5.80
CA SER A 35 -11.44 11.54 6.25
C SER A 35 -12.44 10.60 5.57
N MET A 36 -12.97 10.95 4.40
CA MET A 36 -13.97 10.12 3.70
C MET A 36 -13.39 8.83 3.11
N GLY A 37 -12.06 8.64 3.19
CA GLY A 37 -11.42 7.35 3.04
C GLY A 37 -12.04 6.26 3.92
N ILE A 38 -12.56 6.61 5.11
CA ILE A 38 -13.18 5.65 6.04
C ILE A 38 -14.37 4.93 5.40
N VAL A 39 -15.19 5.64 4.63
CA VAL A 39 -16.38 5.05 3.98
C VAL A 39 -15.96 4.08 2.90
N SER A 40 -14.96 4.45 2.09
CA SER A 40 -14.41 3.58 1.05
C SER A 40 -13.77 2.32 1.65
N GLY A 41 -12.96 2.49 2.70
CA GLY A 41 -12.29 1.40 3.41
C GLY A 41 -13.29 0.43 4.06
N CYS A 42 -14.34 0.93 4.72
CA CYS A 42 -15.38 0.07 5.30
C CYS A 42 -16.14 -0.73 4.24
N VAL A 43 -16.56 -0.09 3.14
CA VAL A 43 -17.25 -0.81 2.05
C VAL A 43 -16.32 -1.85 1.43
N PHE A 44 -15.04 -1.52 1.25
CA PHE A 44 -14.03 -2.46 0.75
C PHE A 44 -13.89 -3.69 1.65
N MET A 45 -13.75 -3.50 2.96
CA MET A 45 -13.63 -4.62 3.91
C MET A 45 -14.88 -5.51 3.89
N ILE A 46 -16.08 -4.93 3.75
CA ILE A 46 -17.31 -5.70 3.56
C ILE A 46 -17.25 -6.52 2.27
N CYS A 47 -16.82 -5.93 1.15
CA CYS A 47 -16.66 -6.66 -0.11
C CYS A 47 -15.66 -7.83 0.02
N ILE A 48 -14.52 -7.61 0.66
CA ILE A 48 -13.53 -8.68 0.90
C ILE A 48 -14.09 -9.76 1.81
N GLY A 49 -14.83 -9.41 2.87
CA GLY A 49 -15.50 -10.38 3.73
C GLY A 49 -16.53 -11.23 2.98
N VAL A 50 -17.29 -10.63 2.06
CA VAL A 50 -18.22 -11.37 1.18
C VAL A 50 -17.45 -12.31 0.24
N ILE A 51 -16.37 -11.83 -0.39
CA ILE A 51 -15.53 -12.66 -1.26
C ILE A 51 -14.93 -13.84 -0.48
N GLN A 52 -14.43 -13.60 0.73
CA GLN A 52 -13.88 -14.64 1.61
C GLN A 52 -14.93 -15.73 1.88
N VAL A 53 -16.17 -15.37 2.21
CA VAL A 53 -17.27 -16.35 2.44
C VAL A 53 -17.54 -17.20 1.20
N CYS A 54 -17.45 -16.61 0.01
CA CYS A 54 -17.72 -17.33 -1.24
C CYS A 54 -16.57 -18.25 -1.66
N VAL A 55 -15.32 -17.78 -1.53
CA VAL A 55 -14.14 -18.37 -2.16
C VAL A 55 -13.25 -19.16 -1.19
N ALA A 56 -13.05 -18.68 0.03
CA ALA A 56 -12.08 -19.27 0.95
C ALA A 56 -12.62 -20.58 1.54
N ARG A 57 -12.00 -21.71 1.15
CA ARG A 57 -12.37 -23.05 1.65
C ARG A 57 -11.25 -23.72 2.45
N GLY A 58 -10.00 -23.38 2.17
CA GLY A 58 -8.83 -23.89 2.88
C GLY A 58 -8.36 -22.97 4.01
N ASN A 59 -7.64 -23.54 4.98
CA ASN A 59 -7.06 -22.77 6.09
C ASN A 59 -6.09 -21.70 5.61
N ASP A 60 -5.28 -22.00 4.58
CA ASP A 60 -4.28 -21.06 4.04
C ASP A 60 -4.96 -19.82 3.45
N GLN A 61 -5.99 -20.03 2.61
CA GLN A 61 -6.79 -18.95 2.03
C GLN A 61 -7.49 -18.12 3.12
N LEU A 62 -8.07 -18.78 4.12
CA LEU A 62 -8.71 -18.08 5.25
C LEU A 62 -7.71 -17.21 6.00
N MET A 63 -6.49 -17.70 6.20
CA MET A 63 -5.44 -16.95 6.86
C MET A 63 -4.97 -15.76 6.02
N GLU A 64 -4.79 -15.91 4.70
CA GLU A 64 -4.44 -14.81 3.78
C GLU A 64 -5.50 -13.69 3.81
N PHE A 65 -6.79 -14.06 3.72
CA PHE A 65 -7.89 -13.11 3.81
C PHE A 65 -7.95 -12.44 5.19
N ASN A 66 -7.81 -13.19 6.28
CA ASN A 66 -7.84 -12.64 7.64
C ASN A 66 -6.64 -11.70 7.91
N ALA A 67 -5.44 -12.06 7.45
CA ALA A 67 -4.25 -11.21 7.54
C ALA A 67 -4.45 -9.91 6.75
N SER A 68 -4.99 -10.02 5.54
CA SER A 68 -5.29 -8.86 4.69
C SER A 68 -6.34 -7.94 5.31
N LEU A 69 -7.47 -8.49 5.76
CA LEU A 69 -8.54 -7.73 6.41
C LEU A 69 -8.06 -7.07 7.71
N SER A 70 -7.35 -7.80 8.56
CA SER A 70 -6.85 -7.28 9.84
C SER A 70 -5.86 -6.13 9.63
N SER A 71 -4.91 -6.32 8.72
CA SER A 71 -3.88 -5.33 8.42
C SER A 71 -4.45 -4.07 7.75
N ILE A 72 -5.40 -4.22 6.83
CA ILE A 72 -6.10 -3.09 6.20
C ILE A 72 -7.05 -2.41 7.19
N CYS A 73 -7.71 -3.14 8.09
CA CYS A 73 -8.52 -2.58 9.17
C CYS A 73 -7.68 -1.70 10.09
N PHE A 74 -6.48 -2.17 10.47
CA PHE A 74 -5.53 -1.37 11.24
C PHE A 74 -5.09 -0.12 10.47
N ALA A 75 -4.88 -0.21 9.15
CA ALA A 75 -4.54 0.97 8.35
C ALA A 75 -5.67 2.02 8.30
N VAL A 76 -6.92 1.58 8.12
CA VAL A 76 -8.10 2.47 8.16
C VAL A 76 -8.25 3.10 9.55
N LEU A 77 -8.14 2.29 10.61
CA LEU A 77 -8.28 2.76 12.00
C LEU A 77 -7.19 3.76 12.36
N LEU A 78 -5.93 3.43 12.09
CA LEU A 78 -4.79 4.28 12.46
C LEU A 78 -4.72 5.54 11.61
N GLY A 79 -5.14 5.49 10.34
CA GLY A 79 -5.31 6.69 9.52
C GLY A 79 -6.40 7.61 10.05
N LEU A 80 -7.50 7.04 10.58
CA LEU A 80 -8.55 7.84 11.23
C LEU A 80 -8.05 8.45 12.53
N CYS A 81 -7.27 7.69 13.31
CA CYS A 81 -6.61 8.23 14.51
C CYS A 81 -5.65 9.37 14.16
N ASP A 82 -4.90 9.26 13.06
CA ASP A 82 -4.00 10.32 12.57
C ASP A 82 -4.80 11.58 12.22
N ASP A 83 -5.88 11.45 11.46
CA ASP A 83 -6.77 12.57 11.12
C ASP A 83 -7.39 13.25 12.36
N ILE A 84 -7.80 12.48 13.36
CA ILE A 84 -8.43 13.02 14.58
C ILE A 84 -7.40 13.70 15.49
N ILE A 85 -6.25 13.06 15.69
CA ILE A 85 -5.24 13.48 16.67
C ILE A 85 -4.25 14.49 16.08
N ASP A 86 -4.04 14.48 14.76
CA ASP A 86 -2.97 15.20 14.04
C ASP A 86 -1.59 14.75 14.56
N ILE A 87 -1.23 13.48 14.28
CA ILE A 87 -0.06 12.86 14.88
C ILE A 87 1.23 13.42 14.26
N LYS A 88 2.18 13.79 15.13
CA LYS A 88 3.48 14.31 14.70
C LYS A 88 4.24 13.31 13.83
N TRP A 89 4.93 13.80 12.80
CA TRP A 89 5.69 13.00 11.83
C TRP A 89 6.60 11.93 12.44
N LYS A 90 7.25 12.20 13.59
CA LYS A 90 8.14 11.27 14.29
C LYS A 90 7.44 9.97 14.73
N HIS A 91 6.12 10.01 14.92
CA HIS A 91 5.32 8.85 15.29
C HIS A 91 4.65 8.18 14.09
N LYS A 92 4.65 8.79 12.90
CA LYS A 92 4.07 8.17 11.69
C LYS A 92 4.80 6.88 11.28
N LEU A 93 6.11 6.79 11.54
CA LEU A 93 6.87 5.54 11.39
C LEU A 93 6.40 4.44 12.36
N GLN A 94 6.07 4.80 13.60
CA GLN A 94 5.57 3.86 14.61
C GLN A 94 4.17 3.36 14.24
N ILE A 95 3.31 4.25 13.73
CA ILE A 95 2.00 3.89 13.18
C ILE A 95 2.17 2.85 12.06
N GLY A 96 3.13 3.07 11.15
CA GLY A 96 3.53 2.11 10.13
C GLY A 96 3.84 0.72 10.68
N ALA A 97 4.57 0.63 11.80
CA ALA A 97 4.90 -0.64 12.44
C ALA A 97 3.64 -1.35 12.93
N PHE A 98 2.74 -0.66 13.62
CA PHE A 98 1.48 -1.25 14.09
C PHE A 98 0.60 -1.72 12.93
N MET A 99 0.50 -0.95 11.83
CA MET A 99 -0.26 -1.35 10.64
C MET A 99 0.27 -2.65 10.02
N ALA A 100 1.60 -2.83 9.99
CA ALA A 100 2.23 -3.98 9.36
C ALA A 100 2.10 -5.30 10.15
N LEU A 101 1.92 -5.23 11.47
CA LEU A 101 1.98 -6.40 12.36
C LEU A 101 1.11 -7.59 11.92
N PRO A 102 -0.19 -7.43 11.60
CA PRO A 102 -1.03 -8.59 11.28
C PRO A 102 -0.57 -9.32 10.02
N LEU A 103 -0.04 -8.58 9.05
CA LEU A 103 0.48 -9.15 7.81
C LEU A 103 1.82 -9.86 8.02
N LEU A 104 2.74 -9.24 8.77
CA LEU A 104 4.05 -9.82 9.07
C LEU A 104 3.92 -11.11 9.88
N ILE A 105 3.04 -11.16 10.88
CA ILE A 105 2.86 -12.35 11.73
C ILE A 105 2.24 -13.51 10.95
N SER A 106 1.41 -13.22 9.95
CA SER A 106 0.66 -14.24 9.19
C SER A 106 1.36 -14.65 7.89
N TYR A 107 2.51 -14.05 7.56
CA TYR A 107 3.23 -14.37 6.32
C TYR A 107 3.84 -15.78 6.40
N GLN A 108 3.40 -16.65 5.49
CA GLN A 108 3.89 -18.03 5.34
C GLN A 108 4.69 -18.26 4.05
N GLY A 109 4.95 -17.20 3.28
CA GLY A 109 5.72 -17.30 2.04
C GLY A 109 7.21 -17.53 2.30
N GLY A 110 7.93 -17.93 1.25
CA GLY A 110 9.40 -18.02 1.30
C GLY A 110 10.05 -16.66 1.57
N THR A 111 11.18 -16.70 2.28
CA THR A 111 12.06 -15.55 2.55
C THR A 111 13.24 -15.46 1.56
N THR A 112 13.32 -16.44 0.65
CA THR A 112 14.34 -16.53 -0.40
C THR A 112 14.04 -15.59 -1.55
N ILE A 113 15.02 -14.78 -1.92
CA ILE A 113 14.98 -13.88 -3.08
C ILE A 113 15.95 -14.32 -4.16
N LEU A 114 15.51 -14.19 -5.41
CA LEU A 114 16.38 -14.31 -6.58
C LEU A 114 17.15 -12.98 -6.78
N ILE A 115 18.48 -13.04 -6.77
CA ILE A 115 19.33 -11.89 -7.06
C ILE A 115 19.42 -11.72 -8.59
N PRO A 116 19.07 -10.54 -9.14
CA PRO A 116 19.19 -10.29 -10.57
C PRO A 116 20.66 -10.38 -11.02
N GLU A 117 20.91 -10.80 -12.26
CA GLU A 117 22.26 -11.05 -12.81
C GLU A 117 23.13 -9.79 -13.02
N ILE A 118 22.78 -8.67 -12.38
CA ILE A 118 23.54 -7.43 -12.46
C ILE A 118 24.89 -7.68 -11.76
N GLY A 119 25.92 -7.89 -12.58
CA GLY A 119 27.24 -8.43 -12.23
C GLY A 119 27.87 -7.98 -10.91
N PRO A 120 27.93 -6.68 -10.55
CA PRO A 120 28.60 -6.25 -9.32
C PRO A 120 27.91 -6.74 -8.03
N LEU A 121 26.57 -6.84 -8.02
CA LEU A 121 25.84 -7.29 -6.84
C LEU A 121 26.01 -8.80 -6.63
N ARG A 122 25.83 -9.59 -7.69
CA ARG A 122 26.04 -11.05 -7.65
C ARG A 122 27.48 -11.41 -7.29
N LYS A 123 28.46 -10.64 -7.80
CA LYS A 123 29.87 -10.82 -7.44
C LYS A 123 30.13 -10.52 -5.97
N PHE A 124 29.60 -9.42 -5.42
CA PHE A 124 29.75 -9.10 -4.00
C PHE A 124 29.22 -10.22 -3.08
N PHE A 125 28.04 -10.78 -3.39
CA PHE A 125 27.47 -11.87 -2.58
C PHE A 125 28.18 -13.21 -2.78
N ASN A 126 28.64 -13.51 -4.01
CA ASN A 126 29.46 -14.69 -4.28
C ASN A 126 30.83 -14.65 -3.59
N ASP A 127 31.46 -13.47 -3.55
CA ASP A 127 32.74 -13.27 -2.87
C ASP A 127 32.57 -13.35 -1.33
N ASN A 128 31.36 -13.11 -0.81
CA ASN A 128 31.02 -13.14 0.61
C ASN A 128 30.12 -14.34 0.99
N LYS A 129 30.29 -15.52 0.37
CA LYS A 129 29.51 -16.73 0.72
C LYS A 129 29.57 -17.11 2.21
N SER A 130 30.69 -16.82 2.87
CA SER A 130 30.86 -17.07 4.31
C SER A 130 30.05 -16.13 5.21
N MET A 131 29.35 -15.13 4.67
CA MET A 131 28.58 -14.16 5.46
C MET A 131 27.39 -14.81 6.17
N GLY A 132 26.79 -15.88 5.60
CA GLY A 132 25.76 -16.69 6.26
C GLY A 132 26.29 -17.43 7.50
N ASP A 133 27.54 -17.92 7.44
CA ASP A 133 28.17 -18.66 8.54
C ASP A 133 28.66 -17.76 9.70
N THR A 134 28.60 -16.43 9.55
CA THR A 134 28.96 -15.51 10.62
C THR A 134 27.91 -15.52 11.75
N PHE A 135 28.31 -15.09 12.95
CA PHE A 135 27.36 -14.89 14.07
C PHE A 135 26.17 -13.99 13.67
N ILE A 136 26.42 -12.97 12.85
CA ILE A 136 25.38 -12.06 12.34
C ILE A 136 24.50 -12.78 11.31
N GLY A 137 25.07 -13.59 10.42
CA GLY A 137 24.32 -14.41 9.45
C GLY A 137 23.37 -15.39 10.14
N ASN A 138 23.84 -16.10 11.16
CA ASN A 138 23.02 -16.99 11.99
C ASN A 138 21.93 -16.23 12.77
N LEU A 139 22.24 -15.04 13.31
CA LEU A 139 21.26 -14.21 14.01
C LEU A 139 20.15 -13.70 13.07
N LEU A 140 20.49 -13.39 11.82
CA LEU A 140 19.57 -12.87 10.81
C LEU A 140 18.91 -13.96 9.96
N GLN A 141 19.29 -15.23 10.16
CA GLN A 141 18.83 -16.40 9.39
C GLN A 141 19.11 -16.25 7.89
N ILE A 142 20.35 -15.86 7.55
CA ILE A 142 20.77 -15.68 6.16
C ILE A 142 21.45 -16.95 5.64
N GLU A 143 20.93 -17.52 4.56
CA GLU A 143 21.51 -18.69 3.90
C GLU A 143 21.76 -18.42 2.40
N ILE A 144 22.92 -18.85 1.88
CA ILE A 144 23.33 -18.62 0.50
C ILE A 144 23.42 -19.98 -0.20
N ASP A 145 22.45 -20.29 -1.06
CA ASP A 145 22.38 -21.56 -1.77
C ASP A 145 22.57 -21.39 -3.29
N GLY A 146 23.16 -22.42 -3.92
CA GLY A 146 23.51 -22.45 -5.34
C GLY A 146 24.69 -21.55 -5.74
N GLU A 147 24.91 -21.37 -7.04
CA GLU A 147 25.93 -20.46 -7.62
C GLU A 147 25.60 -18.96 -7.42
N GLY A 148 25.11 -18.59 -6.22
CA GLY A 148 24.78 -17.23 -5.80
C GLY A 148 23.53 -16.63 -6.45
N SER A 149 22.61 -17.47 -6.93
CA SER A 149 21.35 -17.01 -7.53
C SER A 149 20.23 -16.84 -6.51
N LEU A 150 20.19 -17.70 -5.49
CA LEU A 150 19.16 -17.71 -4.45
C LEU A 150 19.79 -17.28 -3.12
N PHE A 151 19.14 -16.33 -2.45
CA PHE A 151 19.59 -15.81 -1.17
C PHE A 151 18.42 -15.81 -0.20
N ASP A 152 18.52 -16.60 0.87
CA ASP A 152 17.57 -16.54 1.96
C ASP A 152 17.88 -15.36 2.86
N LEU A 153 16.93 -14.43 2.96
CA LEU A 153 17.06 -13.24 3.79
C LEU A 153 16.60 -13.47 5.24
N GLY A 154 15.86 -14.54 5.52
CA GLY A 154 15.29 -14.80 6.84
C GLY A 154 14.59 -13.58 7.45
N PHE A 155 15.07 -13.11 8.60
CA PHE A 155 14.51 -11.95 9.31
C PHE A 155 14.58 -10.66 8.49
N LEU A 156 15.61 -10.48 7.65
CA LEU A 156 15.73 -9.28 6.81
C LEU A 156 14.60 -9.18 5.78
N TYR A 157 13.98 -10.30 5.40
CA TYR A 157 12.81 -10.29 4.53
C TYR A 157 11.60 -9.64 5.23
N TYR A 158 11.42 -9.88 6.53
CA TYR A 158 10.37 -9.23 7.33
C TYR A 158 10.63 -7.73 7.48
N VAL A 159 11.90 -7.32 7.64
CA VAL A 159 12.29 -5.90 7.62
C VAL A 159 11.97 -5.27 6.25
N TYR A 160 12.25 -5.97 5.16
CA TYR A 160 11.89 -5.53 3.81
C TYR A 160 10.38 -5.34 3.66
N MET A 161 9.57 -6.32 4.07
CA MET A 161 8.10 -6.22 4.02
C MET A 161 7.60 -5.02 4.84
N PHE A 162 8.14 -4.83 6.04
CA PHE A 162 7.82 -3.68 6.89
C PHE A 162 8.15 -2.35 6.18
N VAL A 163 9.35 -2.22 5.64
CA VAL A 163 9.78 -1.00 4.91
C VAL A 163 8.90 -0.77 3.68
N LEU A 164 8.52 -1.83 2.95
CA LEU A 164 7.62 -1.74 1.81
C LEU A 164 6.24 -1.20 2.20
N ILE A 165 5.65 -1.71 3.29
CA ILE A 165 4.36 -1.25 3.81
C ILE A 165 4.42 0.23 4.21
N VAL A 166 5.46 0.60 4.95
CA VAL A 166 5.69 2.00 5.37
C VAL A 166 5.89 2.90 4.16
N PHE A 167 6.65 2.45 3.17
CA PHE A 167 6.86 3.18 1.92
C PHE A 167 5.55 3.39 1.16
N CYS A 168 4.75 2.35 0.95
CA CYS A 168 3.50 2.45 0.17
C CYS A 168 2.52 3.44 0.80
N THR A 169 2.32 3.38 2.11
CA THR A 169 1.40 4.25 2.85
C THR A 169 1.85 5.71 2.85
N ASN A 170 3.14 5.97 3.12
CA ASN A 170 3.66 7.32 3.20
C ASN A 170 3.90 7.95 1.82
N SER A 171 4.31 7.17 0.81
CA SER A 171 4.62 7.70 -0.53
C SER A 171 3.39 8.24 -1.25
N ILE A 172 2.23 7.58 -1.08
CA ILE A 172 0.94 8.10 -1.54
C ILE A 172 0.57 9.35 -0.76
N ASN A 173 0.77 9.34 0.57
CA ASN A 173 0.39 10.47 1.42
C ASN A 173 1.21 11.74 1.14
N ILE A 174 2.50 11.63 0.85
CA ILE A 174 3.33 12.79 0.51
C ILE A 174 3.12 13.28 -0.93
N TYR A 175 2.51 12.48 -1.80
CA TYR A 175 2.20 12.83 -3.18
C TYR A 175 0.72 13.20 -3.32
N ALA A 176 0.32 14.24 -2.60
CA ALA A 176 -1.08 14.56 -2.30
C ALA A 176 -1.36 16.07 -2.32
N GLY A 177 -2.64 16.42 -2.13
CA GLY A 177 -3.13 17.78 -1.87
C GLY A 177 -3.63 18.55 -3.09
N ILE A 178 -3.86 17.86 -4.20
CA ILE A 178 -4.65 18.36 -5.33
C ILE A 178 -5.89 17.45 -5.47
N ASN A 179 -7.06 18.05 -5.71
CA ASN A 179 -8.35 17.35 -5.78
C ASN A 179 -8.29 16.12 -6.71
N GLY A 180 -8.51 14.93 -6.14
CA GLY A 180 -8.53 13.67 -6.87
C GLY A 180 -7.16 12.99 -7.04
N LEU A 181 -6.05 13.58 -6.59
CA LEU A 181 -4.71 13.04 -6.86
C LEU A 181 -4.44 11.77 -6.07
N GLU A 182 -4.77 11.72 -4.78
CA GLU A 182 -4.53 10.58 -3.88
C GLU A 182 -5.29 9.34 -4.35
N VAL A 183 -6.57 9.53 -4.69
CA VAL A 183 -7.44 8.45 -5.17
C VAL A 183 -7.12 8.09 -6.62
N GLY A 184 -6.90 9.09 -7.47
CA GLY A 184 -6.61 8.89 -8.89
C GLY A 184 -5.32 8.09 -9.11
N GLN A 185 -4.23 8.46 -8.44
CA GLN A 185 -2.97 7.70 -8.54
C GLN A 185 -3.13 6.27 -8.02
N SER A 186 -3.88 6.08 -6.94
CA SER A 186 -4.10 4.78 -6.32
C SER A 186 -4.92 3.85 -7.23
N VAL A 187 -5.92 4.39 -7.92
CA VAL A 187 -6.69 3.67 -8.94
C VAL A 187 -5.79 3.28 -10.12
N VAL A 188 -4.94 4.17 -10.61
CA VAL A 188 -4.01 3.86 -11.72
C VAL A 188 -3.05 2.74 -11.33
N MET A 189 -2.47 2.80 -10.12
CA MET A 189 -1.59 1.74 -9.62
C MET A 189 -2.33 0.41 -9.47
N ALA A 190 -3.53 0.40 -8.88
CA ALA A 190 -4.32 -0.81 -8.72
C ALA A 190 -4.78 -1.43 -10.06
N CYS A 191 -5.14 -0.61 -11.04
CA CYS A 191 -5.41 -1.07 -12.40
C CYS A 191 -4.16 -1.69 -13.03
N SER A 192 -2.99 -1.08 -12.83
CA SER A 192 -1.73 -1.61 -13.35
C SER A 192 -1.37 -2.96 -12.71
N VAL A 193 -1.51 -3.08 -11.39
CA VAL A 193 -1.37 -4.36 -10.66
C VAL A 193 -2.37 -5.40 -11.20
N SER A 194 -3.62 -5.00 -11.43
CA SER A 194 -4.65 -5.91 -11.97
C SER A 194 -4.31 -6.40 -13.37
N VAL A 195 -3.79 -5.52 -14.25
CA VAL A 195 -3.34 -5.91 -15.59
C VAL A 195 -2.18 -6.91 -15.48
N VAL A 196 -1.18 -6.67 -14.63
CA VAL A 196 -0.07 -7.61 -14.42
C VAL A 196 -0.59 -8.97 -13.94
N ASN A 197 -1.47 -9.00 -12.94
CA ASN A 197 -2.04 -10.26 -12.48
C ASN A 197 -2.85 -10.99 -13.56
N LEU A 198 -3.62 -10.28 -14.38
CA LEU A 198 -4.36 -10.88 -15.49
C LEU A 198 -3.41 -11.45 -16.56
N LEU A 199 -2.33 -10.75 -16.89
CA LEU A 199 -1.31 -11.26 -17.82
C LEU A 199 -0.63 -12.51 -17.27
N GLU A 200 -0.26 -12.52 -15.99
CA GLU A 200 0.34 -13.68 -15.33
C GLU A 200 -0.60 -14.90 -15.28
N LEU A 201 -1.90 -14.68 -15.09
CA LEU A 201 -2.89 -15.77 -15.11
C LEU A 201 -3.15 -16.28 -16.53
N THR A 202 -3.26 -15.39 -17.51
CA THR A 202 -3.56 -15.76 -18.90
C THR A 202 -2.38 -16.42 -19.62
N TRP A 203 -1.14 -16.11 -19.22
CA TRP A 203 0.07 -16.73 -19.77
C TRP A 203 0.23 -18.21 -19.38
N ARG A 204 -0.37 -18.64 -18.27
CA ARG A 204 -0.16 -19.99 -17.70
C ARG A 204 -0.86 -21.12 -18.46
N GLY A 205 -1.91 -20.84 -19.24
CA GLY A 205 -2.61 -21.84 -20.03
C GLY A 205 -4.12 -21.64 -20.06
N GLY A 206 -4.83 -22.62 -20.64
CA GLY A 206 -6.29 -22.56 -20.82
C GLY A 206 -7.11 -23.33 -19.77
N SER A 207 -6.49 -24.28 -19.04
CA SER A 207 -7.20 -25.06 -18.03
C SER A 207 -7.14 -24.38 -16.65
N GLN A 208 -8.11 -24.67 -15.78
CA GLN A 208 -8.13 -24.12 -14.42
C GLN A 208 -6.92 -24.60 -13.59
N GLU A 209 -6.45 -25.82 -13.81
CA GLU A 209 -5.27 -26.37 -13.12
C GLU A 209 -4.00 -25.61 -13.51
N ASP A 210 -3.85 -25.28 -14.80
CA ASP A 210 -2.71 -24.50 -15.28
C ASP A 210 -2.71 -23.08 -14.70
N ILE A 211 -3.86 -22.40 -14.75
CA ILE A 211 -4.03 -21.03 -14.26
C ILE A 211 -3.70 -20.92 -12.76
N LEU A 212 -4.07 -21.94 -11.97
CA LEU A 212 -3.87 -21.97 -10.52
C LEU A 212 -2.61 -22.71 -10.08
N SER A 213 -1.74 -23.11 -11.01
CA SER A 213 -0.46 -23.73 -10.71
C SER A 213 0.57 -22.70 -10.21
N GLY A 214 1.48 -23.13 -9.34
CA GLY A 214 2.52 -22.26 -8.76
C GLY A 214 1.95 -20.98 -8.13
N ASP A 215 2.51 -19.82 -8.50
CA ASP A 215 2.06 -18.51 -8.02
C ASP A 215 0.72 -18.03 -8.62
N GLY A 216 0.06 -18.81 -9.48
CA GLY A 216 -1.22 -18.44 -10.07
C GLY A 216 -2.31 -18.14 -9.02
N ARG A 217 -2.32 -18.89 -7.92
CA ARG A 217 -3.24 -18.63 -6.78
C ARG A 217 -2.97 -17.26 -6.13
N ASN A 218 -1.71 -16.86 -6.05
CA ASN A 218 -1.28 -15.61 -5.43
C ASN A 218 -1.71 -14.41 -6.29
N HIS A 219 -1.59 -14.52 -7.61
CA HIS A 219 -2.10 -13.50 -8.55
C HIS A 219 -3.63 -13.40 -8.53
N LEU A 220 -4.33 -14.53 -8.43
CA LEU A 220 -5.79 -14.54 -8.28
C LEU A 220 -6.21 -13.88 -6.96
N PHE A 221 -5.53 -14.19 -5.85
CA PHE A 221 -5.77 -13.56 -4.56
C PHE A 221 -5.58 -12.04 -4.63
N SER A 222 -4.49 -11.59 -5.25
CA SER A 222 -4.22 -10.18 -5.47
C SER A 222 -5.33 -9.49 -6.30
N LEU A 223 -5.85 -10.13 -7.36
CA LEU A 223 -7.00 -9.60 -8.11
C LEU A 223 -8.27 -9.48 -7.27
N MET A 224 -8.54 -10.46 -6.40
CA MET A 224 -9.68 -10.42 -5.48
C MET A 224 -9.60 -9.24 -4.50
N LEU A 225 -8.39 -8.76 -4.17
CA LEU A 225 -8.20 -7.50 -3.44
C LEU A 225 -8.32 -6.26 -4.35
N MET A 226 -7.70 -6.27 -5.54
CA MET A 226 -7.65 -5.08 -6.40
C MET A 226 -9.01 -4.69 -6.97
N LEU A 227 -9.86 -5.64 -7.39
CA LEU A 227 -11.14 -5.31 -8.02
C LEU A 227 -12.11 -4.55 -7.09
N PRO A 228 -12.31 -4.99 -5.83
CA PRO A 228 -13.06 -4.20 -4.85
C PRO A 228 -12.38 -2.86 -4.54
N PHE A 229 -11.03 -2.83 -4.42
CA PHE A 229 -10.29 -1.61 -4.14
C PHE A 229 -10.48 -0.55 -5.22
N ILE A 230 -10.39 -0.93 -6.49
CA ILE A 230 -10.65 -0.06 -7.64
C ILE A 230 -12.10 0.45 -7.58
N SER A 231 -13.05 -0.46 -7.35
CA SER A 231 -14.49 -0.12 -7.35
C SER A 231 -14.85 0.89 -6.24
N THR A 232 -14.38 0.67 -5.01
CA THR A 232 -14.64 1.58 -3.89
C THR A 232 -13.88 2.90 -4.04
N SER A 233 -12.65 2.86 -4.54
CA SER A 233 -11.86 4.06 -4.83
C SER A 233 -12.46 4.90 -5.94
N LEU A 234 -12.96 4.32 -7.03
CA LEU A 234 -13.67 5.06 -8.09
C LEU A 234 -14.95 5.72 -7.55
N ALA A 235 -15.67 5.04 -6.66
CA ALA A 235 -16.83 5.62 -6.00
C ALA A 235 -16.47 6.82 -5.12
N LEU A 236 -15.33 6.76 -4.40
CA LEU A 236 -14.80 7.90 -3.64
C LEU A 236 -14.31 9.02 -4.56
N LEU A 237 -13.58 8.67 -5.63
CA LEU A 237 -13.04 9.61 -6.61
C LEU A 237 -14.15 10.46 -7.21
N LYS A 238 -15.33 9.89 -7.48
CA LYS A 238 -16.49 10.68 -7.97
C LYS A 238 -16.84 11.88 -7.08
N PHE A 239 -16.62 11.79 -5.77
CA PHE A 239 -16.88 12.90 -4.83
C PHE A 239 -15.63 13.74 -4.53
N ASN A 240 -14.44 13.16 -4.66
CA ASN A 240 -13.17 13.81 -4.39
C ASN A 240 -12.57 14.52 -5.63
N PHE A 241 -13.00 14.15 -6.84
CA PHE A 241 -12.54 14.75 -8.09
C PHE A 241 -12.90 16.24 -8.14
N TYR A 242 -12.08 17.02 -8.85
CA TYR A 242 -12.28 18.47 -8.95
C TYR A 242 -13.65 18.80 -9.55
N PRO A 243 -14.42 19.72 -8.95
CA PRO A 243 -14.22 20.35 -7.63
C PRO A 243 -14.57 19.41 -6.46
N ALA A 244 -13.66 19.23 -5.49
CA ALA A 244 -13.85 18.25 -4.42
C ALA A 244 -15.04 18.57 -3.52
N LYS A 245 -15.90 17.58 -3.28
CA LYS A 245 -17.02 17.63 -2.31
C LYS A 245 -16.67 16.95 -1.00
N VAL A 246 -15.62 16.14 -1.01
CA VAL A 246 -15.06 15.46 0.15
C VAL A 246 -13.54 15.36 0.01
N PHE A 247 -12.83 15.42 1.13
CA PHE A 247 -11.43 15.02 1.23
C PHE A 247 -11.30 13.63 1.81
N VAL A 248 -10.21 12.98 1.40
CA VAL A 248 -9.99 11.58 1.74
C VAL A 248 -9.35 11.41 3.12
N GLY A 249 -8.60 12.41 3.61
CA GLY A 249 -7.82 12.38 4.84
C GLY A 249 -6.64 11.39 4.78
N ASP A 250 -5.83 11.33 5.85
CA ASP A 250 -4.74 10.36 6.03
C ASP A 250 -5.26 8.91 6.03
N VAL A 251 -6.55 8.71 6.32
CA VAL A 251 -7.23 7.40 6.22
C VAL A 251 -6.99 6.75 4.86
N TYR A 252 -7.18 7.47 3.75
CA TYR A 252 -7.14 6.86 2.43
C TYR A 252 -5.73 6.47 1.98
N PRO A 253 -4.68 7.31 2.09
CA PRO A 253 -3.32 6.90 1.78
C PRO A 253 -2.84 5.69 2.59
N TYR A 254 -3.17 5.60 3.88
CA TYR A 254 -2.84 4.42 4.69
C TYR A 254 -3.58 3.18 4.20
N TYR A 255 -4.89 3.29 3.97
CA TYR A 255 -5.71 2.24 3.38
C TYR A 255 -5.20 1.77 2.00
N ALA A 256 -4.93 2.70 1.09
CA ALA A 256 -4.50 2.43 -0.27
C ALA A 256 -3.10 1.81 -0.31
N GLY A 257 -2.16 2.41 0.42
CA GLY A 257 -0.79 1.90 0.51
C GLY A 257 -0.74 0.52 1.14
N MET A 258 -1.54 0.27 2.18
CA MET A 258 -1.61 -1.05 2.80
C MET A 258 -2.23 -2.08 1.86
N THR A 259 -3.30 -1.73 1.14
CA THR A 259 -3.94 -2.65 0.19
C THR A 259 -3.00 -3.04 -0.94
N LEU A 260 -2.24 -2.08 -1.50
CA LEU A 260 -1.23 -2.34 -2.54
C LEU A 260 -0.08 -3.20 -2.00
N ALA A 261 0.47 -2.86 -0.83
CA ALA A 261 1.56 -3.61 -0.21
C ALA A 261 1.13 -5.06 0.11
N THR A 262 -0.02 -5.25 0.75
CA THR A 262 -0.58 -6.57 1.04
C THR A 262 -0.78 -7.39 -0.22
N SER A 263 -1.33 -6.79 -1.28
CA SER A 263 -1.56 -7.48 -2.56
C SER A 263 -0.28 -7.95 -3.23
N ALA A 264 0.83 -7.23 -3.04
CA ALA A 264 2.11 -7.54 -3.66
C ALA A 264 2.96 -8.49 -2.80
N ILE A 265 2.86 -8.39 -1.47
CA ILE A 265 3.52 -9.29 -0.52
C ILE A 265 2.91 -10.69 -0.64
N LEU A 266 1.59 -10.81 -0.48
CA LEU A 266 0.89 -12.10 -0.61
C LEU A 266 0.77 -12.56 -2.06
N GLY A 267 0.84 -11.63 -3.02
CA GLY A 267 0.92 -11.93 -4.45
C GLY A 267 2.31 -12.37 -4.92
N HIS A 268 3.33 -12.35 -4.06
CA HIS A 268 4.73 -12.66 -4.39
C HIS A 268 5.36 -11.80 -5.52
N PHE A 269 4.80 -10.61 -5.80
CA PHE A 269 5.32 -9.66 -6.79
C PHE A 269 5.76 -8.33 -6.18
N ALA A 270 6.09 -8.29 -4.88
CA ALA A 270 6.55 -7.11 -4.16
C ALA A 270 7.68 -6.32 -4.87
N LYS A 271 8.58 -7.00 -5.57
CA LYS A 271 9.62 -6.37 -6.41
C LYS A 271 9.03 -5.56 -7.56
N SER A 272 8.04 -6.11 -8.26
CA SER A 272 7.35 -5.46 -9.38
C SER A 272 6.53 -4.25 -8.94
N LEU A 273 6.04 -4.23 -7.69
CA LEU A 273 5.27 -3.09 -7.16
C LEU A 273 6.06 -1.78 -7.23
N PHE A 274 7.38 -1.78 -6.96
CA PHE A 274 8.19 -0.56 -7.07
C PHE A 274 8.20 0.03 -8.48
N LEU A 275 8.15 -0.82 -9.52
CA LEU A 275 8.08 -0.37 -10.91
C LEU A 275 6.71 0.25 -11.23
N LEU A 276 5.65 -0.22 -10.58
CA LEU A 276 4.31 0.33 -10.72
C LEU A 276 4.11 1.62 -9.92
N MET A 277 4.97 1.88 -8.93
CA MET A 277 4.97 3.06 -8.08
C MET A 277 6.08 4.07 -8.43
N VAL A 278 6.57 4.08 -9.68
CA VAL A 278 7.66 4.97 -10.11
C VAL A 278 7.41 6.45 -9.80
N PRO A 279 6.21 7.04 -10.07
CA PRO A 279 5.96 8.44 -9.71
C PRO A 279 6.10 8.71 -8.21
N GLN A 280 5.58 7.81 -7.37
CA GLN A 280 5.66 7.90 -5.91
C GLN A 280 7.10 7.74 -5.43
N LEU A 281 7.86 6.82 -6.02
CA LEU A 281 9.27 6.61 -5.73
C LEU A 281 10.10 7.86 -6.08
N LEU A 282 9.89 8.44 -7.25
CA LEU A 282 10.58 9.66 -7.67
C LEU A 282 10.23 10.84 -6.75
N ASN A 283 8.95 11.03 -6.41
CA ASN A 283 8.54 12.08 -5.48
C ASN A 283 9.10 11.86 -4.06
N PHE A 284 9.16 10.61 -3.60
CA PHE A 284 9.76 10.24 -2.32
C PHE A 284 11.25 10.57 -2.29
N VAL A 285 12.01 10.11 -3.28
CA VAL A 285 13.45 10.38 -3.40
C VAL A 285 13.73 11.89 -3.48
N TYR A 286 12.97 12.61 -4.31
CA TYR A 286 13.07 14.06 -4.44
C TYR A 286 12.75 14.79 -3.11
N SER A 287 11.83 14.24 -2.31
CA SER A 287 11.44 14.79 -1.01
C SER A 287 12.45 14.49 0.12
N LEU A 288 13.37 13.53 -0.05
CA LEU A 288 14.26 13.06 1.03
C LEU A 288 15.06 14.19 1.70
N PRO A 289 15.68 15.14 0.99
CA PRO A 289 16.44 16.22 1.63
C PRO A 289 15.60 17.05 2.59
N GLN A 290 14.32 17.27 2.27
CA GLN A 290 13.38 17.99 3.14
C GLN A 290 12.90 17.12 4.30
N LEU A 291 12.56 15.85 4.03
CA LEU A 291 12.07 14.91 5.05
C LEU A 291 13.13 14.64 6.14
N PHE A 292 14.40 14.55 5.76
CA PHE A 292 15.53 14.44 6.69
C PHE A 292 15.99 15.79 7.27
N HIS A 293 15.28 16.88 6.98
CA HIS A 293 15.57 18.23 7.48
C HIS A 293 16.96 18.76 7.09
N PHE A 294 17.57 18.23 6.01
CA PHE A 294 18.75 18.83 5.39
C PHE A 294 18.41 20.15 4.68
N VAL A 295 17.15 20.30 4.25
CA VAL A 295 16.57 21.52 3.66
C VAL A 295 15.31 21.90 4.46
N PRO A 296 15.03 23.20 4.69
CA PRO A 296 13.82 23.63 5.39
C PRO A 296 12.55 23.08 4.73
N ILE A 297 11.63 22.56 5.55
CA ILE A 297 10.36 21.98 5.09
C ILE A 297 9.19 22.91 5.46
N PRO A 298 8.47 23.48 4.47
CA PRO A 298 7.25 24.24 4.73
C PRO A 298 6.11 23.30 5.14
N ARG A 299 5.14 23.81 5.91
CA ARG A 299 3.99 23.01 6.36
C ARG A 299 3.14 22.46 5.20
N HIS A 300 2.98 23.25 4.14
CA HIS A 300 2.29 22.84 2.91
C HIS A 300 3.24 22.97 1.72
N ARG A 301 3.38 21.90 0.92
CA ARG A 301 4.24 21.82 -0.27
C ARG A 301 3.46 21.94 -1.58
N LEU A 302 2.27 22.51 -1.52
CA LEU A 302 1.36 22.62 -2.65
C LEU A 302 1.79 23.75 -3.61
N PRO A 303 1.49 23.61 -4.91
CA PRO A 303 1.68 24.70 -5.86
C PRO A 303 0.90 25.94 -5.41
N LYS A 304 1.46 27.12 -5.72
CA LYS A 304 0.84 28.41 -5.44
C LYS A 304 -0.23 28.76 -6.45
#